data_AF-A6V168-F1
#
_entry.id   AF-A6V168-F1
#
_cell.length_a   1.000
_cell.length_b   1.000
_cell.length_c   1.000
_cell.angle_alpha   90.00
_cell.angle_beta   90.00
_cell.angle_gamma   90.00
#
_symmetry.space_group_name_H-M   'P 1'
#
loop_
_entity.id
_entity.type
_entity.pdbx_description
1 polymer ?
#
loop_
_entity_poly.entity_id
_entity_poly.type
_entity_poly.pdbx_seq_one_letter_code
_entity_poly.pdbx_strand_id
1 'polypeptide(L)'
;MNHSQQGRTMIHSHRSRSMSKLPLALAIGLAALSSQQAFSHGYVESPKSRAYMCNAKGGNLNANCGAVTYEPQSIEYAEGANHHYPSTYCPGDFTQCGPADGTIPAGGLNNFAPLNEQTATRWQKTTLKPGLNEFRWRFTAGHASAYYQFYITKKDWNPNQPLTRDSFELKPLLNQDAGGETPQSGSSKSFNVNIPGDRSGYHVILATWRIANTSATFYQAIDVNIDNNAVPPSEWTSIGTVQPEPLQIGDKVMTRVFTNAGEQANRQTVLDIGSATEAQANTWPFLLAQKANQANAGYRMGVLNADGEVVPNYGANSIYTKAGSDVVRVEIQKDQPTVPGELSLSGLQPSYTLKDGAADLHFTAIAQGGTYTIGATVFNGKGESIAHQQAEAGNNAPHFSIPLRNASAGDYDLVVVAKPEKGELLQETQRFSLKAEDNGGNGKYDFVFPDGLSRYTAGTTVLAKDGNTYACKPFPYSGFCKQWNAGSNQFEPGVGSSWKDAWIRR
;
A
#
# COMPACT_ATOMS: atom_id res chain seq x y z
N MET A 1 -69.99 10.19 73.40
CA MET A 1 -68.83 9.37 73.83
C MET A 1 -67.73 9.61 72.80
N ASN A 2 -66.95 10.69 72.96
CA ASN A 2 -65.60 10.73 73.56
C ASN A 2 -64.63 9.80 72.80
N HIS A 3 -63.56 10.22 72.12
CA HIS A 3 -62.73 11.45 72.14
C HIS A 3 -62.31 11.81 70.68
N SER A 4 -62.31 13.07 70.19
CA SER A 4 -61.39 14.21 70.48
C SER A 4 -59.94 13.86 70.07
N GLN A 5 -59.27 14.49 69.08
CA GLN A 5 -59.11 15.91 68.69
C GLN A 5 -58.73 15.99 67.18
N GLN A 6 -59.29 16.91 66.37
CA GLN A 6 -58.84 18.30 66.09
C GLN A 6 -57.36 18.39 65.67
N GLY A 7 -56.90 19.10 64.64
CA GLY A 7 -57.38 20.08 63.64
C GLY A 7 -56.16 20.31 62.69
N ARG A 8 -56.12 21.09 61.61
CA ARG A 8 -56.84 22.25 61.11
C ARG A 8 -56.61 22.35 59.59
N THR A 9 -57.68 22.70 58.91
CA THR A 9 -57.86 23.49 57.67
C THR A 9 -56.61 24.04 56.94
N MET A 10 -56.51 23.68 55.64
CA MET A 10 -55.88 24.48 54.56
C MET A 10 -56.73 25.76 54.28
N ILE A 11 -56.36 26.83 53.58
CA ILE A 11 -55.57 27.06 52.35
C ILE A 11 -55.26 28.59 52.28
N HIS A 12 -54.10 28.98 51.71
CA HIS A 12 -53.83 30.05 50.70
C HIS A 12 -52.45 30.69 50.96
N SER A 13 -51.45 30.36 50.12
CA SER A 13 -50.88 31.17 49.01
C SER A 13 -50.06 32.37 49.52
N HIS A 14 -48.88 32.76 49.04
CA HIS A 14 -47.98 32.44 47.93
C HIS A 14 -46.60 32.93 48.38
N ARG A 15 -45.48 32.26 48.03
CA ARG A 15 -44.25 32.92 47.55
C ARG A 15 -43.17 31.93 47.13
N SER A 16 -42.83 32.01 45.84
CA SER A 16 -41.54 31.78 45.19
C SER A 16 -40.47 31.01 45.98
N ARG A 17 -40.16 29.80 45.52
CA ARG A 17 -38.86 29.18 45.76
C ARG A 17 -38.19 28.82 44.44
N SER A 18 -37.02 29.44 44.29
CA SER A 18 -36.05 29.33 43.22
C SER A 18 -35.72 27.90 42.82
N MET A 19 -35.51 27.72 41.52
CA MET A 19 -35.04 26.49 40.89
C MET A 19 -33.68 26.05 41.46
N SER A 20 -33.56 24.78 41.80
CA SER A 20 -32.31 24.04 41.70
C SER A 20 -32.57 22.80 40.87
N LYS A 21 -32.48 22.97 39.54
CA LYS A 21 -32.42 21.87 38.59
C LYS A 21 -31.01 21.27 38.68
N LEU A 22 -30.84 20.23 39.49
CA LEU A 22 -29.71 19.30 39.31
C LEU A 22 -30.00 18.51 38.01
N PRO A 23 -29.09 18.48 37.02
CA PRO A 23 -29.40 17.90 35.72
C PRO A 23 -29.37 16.37 35.78
N LEU A 24 -30.56 15.77 35.80
CA LEU A 24 -30.81 14.37 35.44
C LEU A 24 -30.38 14.05 33.98
N ALA A 25 -29.94 15.05 33.22
CA ALA A 25 -29.44 14.93 31.85
C ALA A 25 -28.02 14.33 31.76
N LEU A 26 -27.22 14.35 32.83
CA LEU A 26 -25.85 13.82 32.79
C LEU A 26 -25.81 12.28 32.90
N ALA A 27 -26.86 11.64 33.43
CA ALA A 27 -26.93 10.19 33.56
C ALA A 27 -27.40 9.48 32.26
N ILE A 28 -28.15 10.17 31.39
CA ILE A 28 -28.61 9.61 30.11
C ILE A 28 -27.57 9.82 29.00
N GLY A 29 -26.71 10.84 29.12
CA GLY A 29 -25.65 11.13 28.14
C GLY A 29 -24.46 10.14 28.16
N LEU A 30 -24.15 9.50 29.28
CA LEU A 30 -23.02 8.57 29.38
C LEU A 30 -23.33 7.14 28.90
N ALA A 31 -24.60 6.77 28.73
CA ALA A 31 -24.97 5.44 28.21
C ALA A 31 -24.91 5.36 26.67
N ALA A 32 -24.93 6.49 25.96
CA ALA A 32 -25.01 6.54 24.49
C ALA A 32 -23.65 6.62 23.77
N LEU A 33 -22.53 6.67 24.50
CA LEU A 33 -21.17 6.83 23.93
C LEU A 33 -20.30 5.56 24.09
N SER A 34 -20.93 4.41 24.35
CA SER A 34 -20.24 3.12 24.36
C SER A 34 -20.93 2.11 23.46
N SER A 35 -21.11 2.44 22.18
CA SER A 35 -21.05 1.41 21.14
C SER A 35 -19.59 0.93 21.08
N GLN A 36 -19.19 0.11 22.05
CA GLN A 36 -18.00 -0.71 21.89
C GLN A 36 -18.23 -1.49 20.61
N GLN A 37 -17.49 -1.15 19.56
CA GLN A 37 -17.30 -2.04 18.42
C GLN A 37 -16.63 -3.27 19.02
N ALA A 38 -17.47 -4.24 19.37
CA ALA A 38 -17.06 -5.49 19.97
C ALA A 38 -16.49 -6.34 18.84
N PHE A 39 -15.26 -6.06 18.45
CA PHE A 39 -14.62 -6.79 17.37
C PHE A 39 -14.32 -8.22 17.83
N SER A 40 -15.08 -9.18 17.32
CA SER A 40 -14.71 -10.58 17.42
C SER A 40 -13.56 -10.86 16.48
N HIS A 41 -12.69 -11.76 16.88
CA HIS A 41 -11.53 -12.05 16.07
C HIS A 41 -11.10 -13.49 16.32
N GLY A 42 -11.03 -14.26 15.25
CA GLY A 42 -10.54 -15.63 15.29
C GLY A 42 -10.36 -16.23 13.90
N TYR A 43 -9.57 -17.31 13.84
CA TYR A 43 -9.28 -18.06 12.63
C TYR A 43 -9.17 -19.55 12.94
N VAL A 44 -9.26 -20.40 11.91
CA VAL A 44 -8.99 -21.84 12.07
C VAL A 44 -7.49 -22.08 11.93
N GLU A 45 -6.85 -22.51 13.03
CA GLU A 45 -5.41 -22.74 13.10
C GLU A 45 -5.00 -24.18 12.72
N SER A 46 -5.94 -25.13 12.76
CA SER A 46 -5.71 -26.52 12.35
C SER A 46 -7.00 -27.20 11.86
N PRO A 47 -7.04 -27.82 10.67
CA PRO A 47 -6.13 -27.56 9.56
C PRO A 47 -6.07 -26.05 9.28
N LYS A 48 -4.89 -25.53 8.93
CA LYS A 48 -4.71 -24.09 8.75
C LYS A 48 -5.67 -23.56 7.68
N SER A 49 -6.44 -22.52 7.99
CA SER A 49 -7.32 -21.88 7.01
C SER A 49 -6.52 -21.21 5.88
N ARG A 50 -7.19 -20.96 4.76
CA ARG A 50 -6.66 -20.21 3.60
C ARG A 50 -6.04 -18.88 4.03
N ALA A 51 -6.77 -18.14 4.86
CA ALA A 51 -6.35 -16.85 5.40
C ALA A 51 -5.18 -16.99 6.37
N TYR A 52 -5.23 -17.98 7.28
CA TYR A 52 -4.14 -18.18 8.23
C TYR A 52 -2.84 -18.61 7.52
N MET A 53 -2.92 -19.44 6.48
CA MET A 53 -1.78 -19.81 5.65
C MET A 53 -1.12 -18.61 4.94
N CYS A 54 -1.81 -17.48 4.76
CA CYS A 54 -1.20 -16.25 4.26
C CYS A 54 -0.34 -15.55 5.30
N ASN A 55 -0.67 -15.70 6.59
CA ASN A 55 0.02 -15.01 7.69
C ASN A 55 1.40 -15.64 7.99
N ALA A 56 2.33 -14.82 8.46
CA ALA A 56 3.68 -15.26 8.85
C ALA A 56 3.66 -16.40 9.89
N LYS A 57 2.75 -16.36 10.87
CA LYS A 57 2.60 -17.44 11.87
C LYS A 57 1.97 -18.70 11.28
N GLY A 58 1.19 -18.58 10.21
CA GLY A 58 0.69 -19.71 9.44
C GLY A 58 1.72 -20.29 8.48
N GLY A 59 2.83 -19.59 8.25
CA GLY A 59 3.99 -20.03 7.49
C GLY A 59 4.15 -19.40 6.11
N ASN A 60 3.40 -18.34 5.78
CA ASN A 60 3.41 -17.70 4.44
C ASN A 60 3.27 -18.72 3.30
N LEU A 61 2.42 -19.73 3.50
CA LEU A 61 2.23 -20.83 2.56
C LEU A 61 1.38 -20.42 1.36
N ASN A 62 0.53 -19.41 1.53
CA ASN A 62 -0.20 -18.77 0.46
C ASN A 62 0.39 -17.38 0.19
N ALA A 63 0.73 -17.09 -1.07
CA ALA A 63 1.24 -15.79 -1.50
C ALA A 63 0.12 -14.89 -2.05
N ASN A 64 0.44 -13.60 -2.25
CA ASN A 64 -0.43 -12.59 -2.89
C ASN A 64 -1.81 -12.46 -2.23
N CYS A 65 -1.88 -12.56 -0.89
CA CYS A 65 -3.15 -12.52 -0.17
C CYS A 65 -3.63 -11.09 0.20
N GLY A 66 -2.81 -10.06 -0.03
CA GLY A 66 -3.14 -8.69 0.35
C GLY A 66 -3.22 -8.50 1.88
N ALA A 67 -4.15 -7.64 2.33
CA ALA A 67 -4.22 -7.17 3.72
C ALA A 67 -4.45 -8.29 4.75
N VAL A 68 -5.14 -9.37 4.37
CA VAL A 68 -5.46 -10.48 5.29
C VAL A 68 -4.22 -11.17 5.86
N THR A 69 -3.06 -11.01 5.20
CA THR A 69 -1.75 -11.47 5.68
C THR A 69 -1.45 -10.97 7.10
N TYR A 70 -1.94 -9.78 7.47
CA TYR A 70 -1.69 -9.17 8.78
C TYR A 70 -2.77 -9.49 9.80
N GLU A 71 -3.95 -9.89 9.35
CA GLU A 71 -5.12 -10.04 10.19
C GLU A 71 -6.05 -11.20 9.76
N PRO A 72 -5.55 -12.46 9.75
CA PRO A 72 -6.36 -13.63 9.38
C PRO A 72 -7.58 -13.82 10.30
N GLN A 73 -7.57 -13.21 11.48
CA GLN A 73 -8.64 -13.23 12.47
C GLN A 73 -9.86 -12.35 12.14
N SER A 74 -9.79 -11.47 11.13
CA SER A 74 -10.74 -10.36 10.93
C SER A 74 -11.75 -10.57 9.80
N ILE A 75 -11.91 -11.81 9.29
CA ILE A 75 -12.86 -12.09 8.19
C ILE A 75 -14.30 -12.12 8.74
N GLU A 76 -14.80 -10.94 9.07
CA GLU A 76 -16.08 -10.67 9.70
C GLU A 76 -17.10 -10.21 8.65
N TYR A 77 -18.15 -10.99 8.45
CA TYR A 77 -19.34 -10.49 7.76
C TYR A 77 -20.26 -9.80 8.78
N ALA A 78 -20.45 -8.49 8.60
CA ALA A 78 -21.34 -7.65 9.38
C ALA A 78 -22.02 -6.60 8.47
N GLU A 79 -22.83 -5.71 9.04
CA GLU A 79 -23.58 -4.69 8.29
C GLU A 79 -22.67 -3.81 7.41
N GLY A 80 -21.44 -3.54 7.85
CA GLY A 80 -20.45 -2.76 7.09
C GLY A 80 -19.70 -3.53 5.99
N ALA A 81 -20.00 -4.81 5.76
CA ALA A 81 -19.41 -5.56 4.65
C ALA A 81 -19.79 -4.96 3.28
N ASN A 82 -19.03 -5.25 2.23
CA ASN A 82 -19.24 -4.64 0.92
C ASN A 82 -20.18 -5.43 0.01
N HIS A 83 -20.22 -6.76 0.20
CA HIS A 83 -20.95 -7.68 -0.68
C HIS A 83 -21.85 -8.60 0.14
N HIS A 84 -23.16 -8.52 -0.11
CA HIS A 84 -24.17 -9.26 0.65
C HIS A 84 -25.01 -10.19 -0.23
N TYR A 85 -25.39 -11.33 0.34
CA TYR A 85 -26.41 -12.21 -0.20
C TYR A 85 -27.69 -12.14 0.65
N PRO A 86 -28.89 -12.06 0.05
CA PRO A 86 -29.16 -12.06 -1.39
C PRO A 86 -28.99 -10.69 -2.09
N SER A 87 -28.89 -9.59 -1.34
CA SER A 87 -28.59 -8.25 -1.90
C SER A 87 -28.31 -7.19 -0.83
N THR A 88 -29.02 -7.27 0.30
CA THR A 88 -28.81 -6.42 1.47
C THR A 88 -28.22 -7.23 2.62
N TYR A 89 -27.60 -6.55 3.57
CA TYR A 89 -27.17 -7.19 4.81
C TYR A 89 -28.32 -7.96 5.49
N CYS A 90 -28.04 -9.18 5.93
CA CYS A 90 -28.94 -9.91 6.82
C CYS A 90 -28.17 -10.81 7.81
N PRO A 91 -28.63 -10.90 9.08
CA PRO A 91 -27.97 -11.70 10.11
C PRO A 91 -28.56 -13.11 10.21
N GLY A 92 -28.34 -13.92 9.18
CA GLY A 92 -28.76 -15.32 9.13
C GLY A 92 -27.58 -16.28 9.01
N ASP A 93 -27.88 -17.57 8.91
CA ASP A 93 -26.85 -18.56 8.58
C ASP A 93 -26.43 -18.45 7.11
N PHE A 94 -25.28 -19.08 6.79
CA PHE A 94 -24.64 -19.04 5.48
C PHE A 94 -25.57 -19.44 4.31
N THR A 95 -26.56 -20.31 4.55
CA THR A 95 -27.45 -20.80 3.48
C THR A 95 -28.49 -19.77 3.03
N GLN A 96 -28.82 -18.82 3.90
CA GLN A 96 -29.84 -17.79 3.63
C GLN A 96 -29.27 -16.38 3.53
N CYS A 97 -28.17 -16.12 4.23
CA CYS A 97 -27.56 -14.81 4.42
C CYS A 97 -26.04 -14.91 4.32
N GLY A 98 -25.35 -13.77 4.40
CA GLY A 98 -23.90 -13.72 4.47
C GLY A 98 -23.25 -13.02 3.28
N PRO A 99 -21.95 -13.28 3.05
CA PRO A 99 -21.23 -12.79 1.88
C PRO A 99 -21.94 -13.16 0.58
N ALA A 100 -21.88 -12.26 -0.41
CA ALA A 100 -22.35 -12.57 -1.76
C ALA A 100 -21.58 -13.76 -2.35
N ASP A 101 -22.23 -14.50 -3.25
CA ASP A 101 -21.57 -15.54 -4.04
C ASP A 101 -20.36 -14.95 -4.79
N GLY A 102 -19.25 -15.71 -4.82
CA GLY A 102 -17.95 -15.23 -5.32
C GLY A 102 -17.14 -14.41 -4.31
N THR A 103 -17.71 -14.05 -3.15
CA THR A 103 -17.01 -13.27 -2.10
C THR A 103 -16.93 -13.98 -0.74
N ILE A 104 -17.33 -15.25 -0.69
CA ILE A 104 -17.46 -16.07 0.52
C ILE A 104 -16.12 -16.17 1.29
N PRO A 105 -14.97 -16.51 0.66
CA PRO A 105 -13.70 -16.62 1.39
C PRO A 105 -13.23 -15.32 2.03
N ALA A 106 -13.58 -14.18 1.44
CA ALA A 106 -13.25 -12.84 1.94
C ALA A 106 -14.28 -12.30 2.96
N GLY A 107 -15.33 -13.06 3.30
CA GLY A 107 -16.38 -12.57 4.19
C GLY A 107 -17.19 -11.40 3.59
N GLY A 108 -17.17 -11.22 2.26
CA GLY A 108 -17.83 -10.09 1.61
C GLY A 108 -17.07 -8.76 1.73
N LEU A 109 -15.80 -8.79 2.16
CA LEU A 109 -14.98 -7.61 2.41
C LEU A 109 -14.02 -7.33 1.24
N ASN A 110 -13.97 -6.09 0.76
CA ASN A 110 -13.12 -5.68 -0.37
C ASN A 110 -11.61 -5.75 -0.04
N ASN A 111 -11.22 -5.41 1.19
CA ASN A 111 -9.82 -5.45 1.61
C ASN A 111 -9.23 -6.89 1.64
N PHE A 112 -10.07 -7.91 1.70
CA PHE A 112 -9.68 -9.33 1.65
C PHE A 112 -10.04 -10.01 0.32
N ALA A 113 -10.41 -9.23 -0.70
CA ALA A 113 -10.79 -9.73 -2.02
C ALA A 113 -9.82 -10.74 -2.66
N PRO A 114 -8.49 -10.69 -2.45
CA PRO A 114 -7.58 -11.71 -3.00
C PRO A 114 -7.91 -13.15 -2.56
N LEU A 115 -8.59 -13.36 -1.44
CA LEU A 115 -9.03 -14.70 -1.00
C LEU A 115 -10.10 -15.32 -1.91
N ASN A 116 -10.78 -14.51 -2.70
CA ASN A 116 -11.87 -14.93 -3.59
C ASN A 116 -11.38 -15.58 -4.90
N GLU A 117 -10.09 -15.40 -5.25
CA GLU A 117 -9.50 -16.08 -6.39
C GLU A 117 -9.63 -17.61 -6.21
N GLN A 118 -10.09 -18.32 -7.24
CA GLN A 118 -10.35 -19.75 -7.13
C GLN A 118 -9.91 -20.47 -8.41
N THR A 119 -8.83 -21.24 -8.28
CA THR A 119 -8.37 -22.22 -9.26
C THR A 119 -7.95 -23.49 -8.53
N ALA A 120 -7.84 -24.61 -9.25
CA ALA A 120 -7.37 -25.87 -8.70
C ALA A 120 -5.97 -25.78 -8.05
N THR A 121 -5.15 -24.81 -8.46
CA THR A 121 -3.73 -24.72 -8.07
C THR A 121 -3.39 -23.48 -7.24
N ARG A 122 -4.32 -22.53 -7.05
CA ARG A 122 -4.08 -21.25 -6.36
C ARG A 122 -3.71 -21.36 -4.89
N TRP A 123 -4.31 -22.32 -4.19
CA TRP A 123 -4.24 -22.42 -2.73
C TRP A 123 -3.51 -23.69 -2.27
N GLN A 124 -2.69 -23.54 -1.24
CA GLN A 124 -2.03 -24.65 -0.54
C GLN A 124 -3.07 -25.52 0.18
N LYS A 125 -2.92 -26.84 0.11
CA LYS A 125 -3.90 -27.80 0.60
C LYS A 125 -3.33 -28.62 1.75
N THR A 126 -4.11 -28.81 2.81
CA THR A 126 -3.79 -29.79 3.86
C THR A 126 -4.37 -31.15 3.48
N THR A 127 -3.60 -32.23 3.56
CA THR A 127 -4.14 -33.57 3.30
C THR A 127 -4.93 -34.08 4.50
N LEU A 128 -6.18 -34.50 4.26
CA LEU A 128 -7.05 -35.12 5.25
C LEU A 128 -7.45 -36.53 4.80
N LYS A 129 -7.81 -37.38 5.76
CA LYS A 129 -8.48 -38.66 5.49
C LYS A 129 -9.99 -38.51 5.72
N PRO A 130 -10.86 -39.28 5.05
CA PRO A 130 -12.25 -39.39 5.46
C PRO A 130 -12.42 -39.85 6.91
N GLY A 131 -13.60 -39.59 7.47
CA GLY A 131 -13.88 -39.85 8.87
C GLY A 131 -13.65 -38.63 9.76
N LEU A 132 -13.49 -38.88 11.06
CA LEU A 132 -13.40 -37.82 12.06
C LEU A 132 -12.06 -37.08 11.98
N ASN A 133 -12.11 -35.77 11.76
CA ASN A 133 -10.95 -34.89 11.75
C ASN A 133 -11.17 -33.75 12.75
N GLU A 134 -10.12 -33.34 13.46
CA GLU A 134 -10.17 -32.23 14.40
C GLU A 134 -9.94 -30.88 13.68
N PHE A 135 -10.87 -29.94 13.87
CA PHE A 135 -10.78 -28.56 13.44
C PHE A 135 -10.67 -27.66 14.67
N ARG A 136 -9.65 -26.79 14.72
CA ARG A 136 -9.36 -25.95 15.89
C ARG A 136 -9.42 -24.48 15.53
N TRP A 137 -10.36 -23.77 16.16
CA TRP A 137 -10.46 -22.31 16.11
C TRP A 137 -9.54 -21.69 17.16
N ARG A 138 -8.83 -20.63 16.79
CA ARG A 138 -8.05 -19.76 17.66
C ARG A 138 -8.80 -18.43 17.81
N PHE A 139 -9.05 -17.99 19.05
CA PHE A 139 -9.74 -16.74 19.33
C PHE A 139 -8.74 -15.69 19.83
N THR A 140 -8.54 -14.61 19.07
CA THR A 140 -7.71 -13.49 19.52
C THR A 140 -8.54 -12.48 20.31
N ALA A 141 -9.85 -12.41 20.04
CA ALA A 141 -10.84 -11.76 20.89
C ALA A 141 -12.08 -12.65 20.93
N GLY A 142 -12.38 -13.21 22.11
CA GLY A 142 -13.54 -14.08 22.28
C GLY A 142 -14.82 -13.30 22.55
N HIS A 143 -15.93 -13.79 22.01
CA HIS A 143 -17.26 -13.19 22.14
C HIS A 143 -18.30 -14.26 22.43
N ALA A 144 -19.42 -13.85 23.04
CA ALA A 144 -20.55 -14.74 23.25
C ALA A 144 -20.95 -15.36 21.91
N SER A 145 -20.90 -16.68 21.82
CA SER A 145 -21.01 -17.42 20.57
C SER A 145 -22.38 -18.09 20.49
N ALA A 146 -23.03 -18.00 19.33
CA ALA A 146 -24.30 -18.66 19.07
C ALA A 146 -24.07 -20.11 18.64
N TYR A 147 -23.26 -20.30 17.59
CA TYR A 147 -22.94 -21.62 17.07
C TYR A 147 -21.69 -21.58 16.16
N TYR A 148 -21.20 -22.78 15.86
CA TYR A 148 -20.16 -23.04 14.88
C TYR A 148 -20.68 -24.02 13.83
N GLN A 149 -20.47 -23.71 12.55
CA GLN A 149 -20.88 -24.59 11.45
C GLN A 149 -19.73 -24.88 10.50
N PHE A 150 -19.77 -26.07 9.90
CA PHE A 150 -18.77 -26.52 8.92
C PHE A 150 -19.49 -27.06 7.69
N TYR A 151 -19.14 -26.56 6.51
CA TYR A 151 -19.68 -26.98 5.22
C TYR A 151 -18.53 -27.53 4.36
N ILE A 152 -18.86 -28.34 3.36
CA ILE A 152 -17.88 -28.88 2.41
C ILE A 152 -18.40 -28.73 0.98
N THR A 153 -17.50 -28.55 0.02
CA THR A 153 -17.89 -28.52 -1.38
C THR A 153 -18.54 -29.84 -1.84
N LYS A 154 -19.43 -29.73 -2.83
CA LYS A 154 -20.07 -30.87 -3.49
C LYS A 154 -19.02 -31.75 -4.17
N LYS A 155 -19.38 -33.00 -4.46
CA LYS A 155 -18.45 -33.97 -5.10
C LYS A 155 -17.98 -33.50 -6.48
N ASP A 156 -18.87 -32.88 -7.24
CA ASP A 156 -18.70 -32.41 -8.60
C ASP A 156 -18.45 -30.89 -8.69
N TRP A 157 -18.07 -30.25 -7.58
CA TRP A 157 -17.75 -28.83 -7.58
C TRP A 157 -16.61 -28.53 -8.57
N ASN A 158 -16.69 -27.38 -9.24
CA ASN A 158 -15.64 -26.95 -10.15
C ASN A 158 -14.60 -26.10 -9.40
N PRO A 159 -13.36 -26.59 -9.20
CA PRO A 159 -12.34 -25.86 -8.44
C PRO A 159 -11.78 -24.62 -9.16
N ASN A 160 -12.20 -24.38 -10.40
CA ASN A 160 -11.82 -23.23 -11.22
C ASN A 160 -12.97 -22.21 -11.38
N GLN A 161 -14.02 -22.33 -10.58
CA GLN A 161 -15.10 -21.33 -10.50
C GLN A 161 -15.05 -20.62 -9.14
N PRO A 162 -15.42 -19.33 -9.06
CA PRO A 162 -15.58 -18.64 -7.79
C PRO A 162 -16.47 -19.43 -6.84
N LEU A 163 -16.13 -19.47 -5.55
CA LEU A 163 -16.92 -20.18 -4.55
C LEU A 163 -18.28 -19.49 -4.37
N THR A 164 -19.35 -20.24 -4.57
CA THR A 164 -20.75 -19.83 -4.40
C THR A 164 -21.46 -20.78 -3.44
N ARG A 165 -22.66 -20.46 -2.99
CA ARG A 165 -23.51 -21.41 -2.25
C ARG A 165 -23.73 -22.72 -3.03
N ASP A 166 -23.85 -22.65 -4.35
CA ASP A 166 -23.96 -23.84 -5.20
C ASP A 166 -22.71 -24.71 -5.21
N SER A 167 -21.55 -24.20 -4.79
CA SER A 167 -20.33 -24.99 -4.63
C SER A 167 -20.38 -25.92 -3.42
N PHE A 168 -21.23 -25.64 -2.41
CA PHE A 168 -21.27 -26.33 -1.13
C PHE A 168 -22.49 -27.23 -0.95
N GLU A 169 -22.31 -28.30 -0.17
CA GLU A 169 -23.44 -28.97 0.47
C GLU A 169 -24.03 -28.03 1.53
N LEU A 170 -25.27 -27.59 1.35
CA LEU A 170 -25.91 -26.63 2.26
C LEU A 170 -26.32 -27.25 3.61
N LYS A 171 -26.28 -28.58 3.73
CA LYS A 171 -26.35 -29.25 5.02
C LYS A 171 -24.95 -29.26 5.64
N PRO A 172 -24.74 -28.61 6.80
CA PRO A 172 -23.41 -28.59 7.41
C PRO A 172 -22.99 -30.00 7.87
N LEU A 173 -21.69 -30.30 7.74
CA LEU A 173 -21.04 -31.48 8.33
C LEU A 173 -21.13 -31.48 9.86
N LEU A 174 -21.11 -30.29 10.46
CA LEU A 174 -21.28 -30.08 11.89
C LEU A 174 -22.03 -28.76 12.11
N ASN A 175 -23.04 -28.79 12.98
CA ASN A 175 -23.70 -27.61 13.53
C ASN A 175 -23.65 -27.72 15.06
N GLN A 176 -22.74 -27.00 15.70
CA GLN A 176 -22.54 -27.05 17.14
C GLN A 176 -23.03 -25.76 17.79
N ASP A 177 -24.11 -25.87 18.54
CA ASP A 177 -24.59 -24.79 19.42
C ASP A 177 -23.52 -24.47 20.48
N ALA A 178 -23.31 -23.18 20.73
CA ALA A 178 -22.32 -22.69 21.68
C ALA A 178 -22.95 -22.15 22.97
N GLY A 179 -24.27 -22.16 23.12
CA GLY A 179 -24.98 -21.83 24.37
C GLY A 179 -24.78 -20.40 24.87
N GLY A 180 -24.28 -19.48 24.01
CA GLY A 180 -23.86 -18.15 24.45
C GLY A 180 -22.50 -18.13 25.18
N GLU A 181 -21.75 -19.23 25.18
CA GLU A 181 -20.41 -19.30 25.75
C GLU A 181 -19.51 -18.22 25.13
N THR A 182 -18.73 -17.55 25.97
CA THR A 182 -17.71 -16.59 25.53
C THR A 182 -16.35 -17.27 25.65
N PRO A 183 -15.69 -17.64 24.54
CA PRO A 183 -14.33 -18.17 24.58
C PRO A 183 -13.39 -17.16 25.22
N GLN A 184 -12.39 -17.64 25.96
CA GLN A 184 -11.37 -16.73 26.49
C GLN A 184 -10.50 -16.18 25.36
N SER A 185 -10.14 -14.89 25.40
CA SER A 185 -9.16 -14.32 24.47
C SER A 185 -7.83 -15.07 24.59
N GLY A 186 -7.24 -15.42 23.45
CA GLY A 186 -6.03 -16.23 23.37
C GLY A 186 -6.24 -17.72 23.66
N SER A 187 -7.47 -18.22 23.69
CA SER A 187 -7.76 -19.65 23.78
C SER A 187 -8.03 -20.27 22.40
N SER A 188 -8.13 -21.60 22.38
CA SER A 188 -8.53 -22.36 21.19
C SER A 188 -9.65 -23.34 21.54
N LYS A 189 -10.54 -23.66 20.59
CA LYS A 189 -11.62 -24.66 20.72
C LYS A 189 -11.58 -25.64 19.56
N SER A 190 -11.65 -26.93 19.87
CA SER A 190 -11.63 -28.03 18.91
C SER A 190 -13.03 -28.52 18.57
N PHE A 191 -13.20 -28.93 17.31
CA PHE A 191 -14.45 -29.42 16.72
C PHE A 191 -14.14 -30.69 15.93
N ASN A 192 -14.81 -31.79 16.26
CA ASN A 192 -14.64 -33.04 15.54
C ASN A 192 -15.63 -33.09 14.37
N VAL A 193 -15.12 -32.91 13.15
CA VAL A 193 -15.92 -32.85 11.92
C VAL A 193 -15.71 -34.14 11.13
N ASN A 194 -16.79 -34.82 10.78
CA ASN A 194 -16.74 -36.06 10.03
C ASN A 194 -16.70 -35.77 8.52
N ILE A 195 -15.56 -36.02 7.89
CA ILE A 195 -15.36 -35.84 6.44
C ILE A 195 -15.99 -37.03 5.70
N PRO A 196 -16.90 -36.81 4.73
CA PRO A 196 -17.57 -37.90 4.02
C PRO A 196 -16.60 -38.81 3.24
N GLY A 197 -16.84 -40.13 3.28
CA GLY A 197 -16.02 -41.14 2.59
C GLY A 197 -16.08 -41.10 1.07
N ASP A 198 -17.11 -40.47 0.51
CA ASP A 198 -17.33 -40.34 -0.93
C ASP A 198 -16.64 -39.11 -1.55
N ARG A 199 -15.85 -38.37 -0.75
CA ARG A 199 -15.03 -37.24 -1.18
C ARG A 199 -13.59 -37.67 -1.43
N SER A 200 -12.96 -37.11 -2.45
CA SER A 200 -11.57 -37.37 -2.83
C SER A 200 -10.98 -36.19 -3.58
N GLY A 201 -9.69 -35.94 -3.41
CA GLY A 201 -8.99 -34.84 -4.09
C GLY A 201 -9.29 -33.48 -3.46
N TYR A 202 -9.20 -32.42 -4.25
CA TYR A 202 -9.34 -31.05 -3.76
C TYR A 202 -10.79 -30.72 -3.36
N HIS A 203 -10.96 -30.29 -2.12
CA HIS A 203 -12.20 -29.72 -1.60
C HIS A 203 -11.91 -28.46 -0.77
N VAL A 204 -12.95 -27.65 -0.58
CA VAL A 204 -12.92 -26.53 0.37
C VAL A 204 -13.90 -26.82 1.49
N ILE A 205 -13.42 -26.69 2.73
CA ILE A 205 -14.26 -26.69 3.93
C ILE A 205 -14.48 -25.24 4.33
N LEU A 206 -15.74 -24.84 4.49
CA LEU A 206 -16.09 -23.52 5.00
C LEU A 206 -16.48 -23.65 6.47
N ALA A 207 -15.69 -23.06 7.36
CA ALA A 207 -16.01 -22.94 8.78
C ALA A 207 -16.62 -21.56 9.04
N THR A 208 -17.76 -21.52 9.73
CA THR A 208 -18.42 -20.28 10.16
C THR A 208 -18.57 -20.24 11.68
N TRP A 209 -18.40 -19.05 12.25
CA TRP A 209 -18.59 -18.77 13.68
C TRP A 209 -19.58 -17.62 13.84
N ARG A 210 -20.78 -17.92 14.33
CA ARG A 210 -21.85 -16.94 14.56
C ARG A 210 -21.76 -16.39 15.98
N ILE A 211 -21.75 -15.07 16.09
CA ILE A 211 -21.72 -14.36 17.37
C ILE A 211 -23.14 -14.21 17.93
N ALA A 212 -23.34 -14.46 19.23
CA ALA A 212 -24.66 -14.42 19.88
C ALA A 212 -25.12 -13.00 20.22
N ASN A 213 -24.19 -12.12 20.63
CA ASN A 213 -24.51 -10.76 21.09
C ASN A 213 -24.31 -9.68 20.01
N THR A 214 -23.90 -10.07 18.79
CA THR A 214 -23.86 -9.19 17.62
C THR A 214 -24.56 -9.87 16.45
N SER A 215 -24.67 -9.15 15.33
CA SER A 215 -25.22 -9.68 14.09
C SER A 215 -24.14 -10.27 13.15
N ALA A 216 -22.87 -10.32 13.60
CA ALA A 216 -21.72 -10.73 12.82
C ALA A 216 -21.49 -12.24 12.73
N THR A 217 -20.86 -12.68 11.64
CA THR A 217 -20.40 -14.06 11.44
C THR A 217 -18.99 -14.07 10.86
N PHE A 218 -18.10 -14.89 11.41
CA PHE A 218 -16.74 -15.05 10.90
C PHE A 218 -16.67 -16.21 9.91
N TYR A 219 -15.93 -16.01 8.81
CA TYR A 219 -15.79 -16.98 7.73
C TYR A 219 -14.33 -17.42 7.59
N GLN A 220 -14.09 -18.73 7.50
CA GLN A 220 -12.77 -19.30 7.25
C GLN A 220 -12.89 -20.44 6.22
N ALA A 221 -12.41 -20.18 5.00
CA ALA A 221 -12.21 -21.23 4.00
C ALA A 221 -10.94 -22.04 4.34
N ILE A 222 -10.99 -23.36 4.16
CA ILE A 222 -9.91 -24.30 4.48
C ILE A 222 -9.74 -25.21 3.27
N ASP A 223 -8.59 -25.09 2.60
CA ASP A 223 -8.26 -25.85 1.40
C ASP A 223 -7.68 -27.23 1.79
N VAL A 224 -8.34 -28.30 1.34
CA VAL A 224 -7.97 -29.67 1.71
C VAL A 224 -7.83 -30.58 0.51
N ASN A 225 -6.90 -31.53 0.60
CA ASN A 225 -6.84 -32.67 -0.30
C ASN A 225 -7.33 -33.91 0.47
N ILE A 226 -8.49 -34.45 0.09
CA ILE A 226 -9.08 -35.61 0.77
C ILE A 226 -8.52 -36.88 0.13
N ASP A 227 -7.75 -37.61 0.90
CA ASP A 227 -7.19 -38.90 0.50
C ASP A 227 -8.06 -40.02 1.06
N ASN A 228 -9.00 -40.50 0.25
CA ASN A 228 -9.91 -41.59 0.60
C ASN A 228 -9.41 -42.98 0.18
N ASN A 229 -8.15 -43.10 -0.24
CA ASN A 229 -7.56 -44.32 -0.82
C ASN A 229 -8.33 -44.88 -2.04
N ALA A 230 -9.27 -44.13 -2.64
CA ALA A 230 -9.94 -44.56 -3.88
C ALA A 230 -9.04 -44.39 -5.11
N VAL A 231 -8.06 -43.49 -5.00
CA VAL A 231 -6.97 -43.35 -5.97
C VAL A 231 -5.76 -44.08 -5.40
N PRO A 232 -5.10 -44.97 -6.17
CA PRO A 232 -3.86 -45.61 -5.73
C PRO A 232 -2.82 -44.57 -5.29
N PRO A 233 -1.91 -44.90 -4.34
CA PRO A 233 -0.82 -44.01 -3.98
C PRO A 233 -0.04 -43.58 -5.23
N SER A 234 0.25 -42.29 -5.33
CA SER A 234 1.03 -41.77 -6.46
C SER A 234 2.38 -42.47 -6.55
N GLU A 235 2.78 -42.85 -7.76
CA GLU A 235 4.15 -43.31 -8.04
C GLU A 235 5.20 -42.19 -7.90
N TRP A 236 4.74 -40.94 -7.73
CA TRP A 236 5.55 -39.74 -7.62
C TRP A 236 5.73 -39.30 -6.18
N THR A 237 6.97 -39.01 -5.79
CA THR A 237 7.34 -38.37 -4.53
C THR A 237 7.73 -36.93 -4.78
N SER A 238 7.09 -35.97 -4.10
CA SER A 238 7.48 -34.56 -4.16
C SER A 238 8.74 -34.31 -3.34
N ILE A 239 9.74 -33.64 -3.93
CA ILE A 239 11.04 -33.33 -3.31
C ILE A 239 11.31 -31.82 -3.24
N GLY A 240 10.31 -30.99 -3.58
CA GLY A 240 10.42 -29.54 -3.53
C GLY A 240 9.35 -28.85 -4.37
N THR A 241 9.29 -27.53 -4.31
CA THR A 241 8.36 -26.72 -5.09
C THR A 241 9.01 -25.43 -5.54
N VAL A 242 8.82 -25.09 -6.80
CA VAL A 242 9.19 -23.81 -7.39
C VAL A 242 8.03 -22.84 -7.20
N GLN A 243 8.28 -21.76 -6.45
CA GLN A 243 7.30 -20.70 -6.22
C GLN A 243 7.37 -19.64 -7.33
N PRO A 244 6.22 -19.09 -7.77
CA PRO A 244 6.18 -18.04 -8.78
C PRO A 244 6.64 -16.70 -8.20
N GLU A 245 7.47 -15.98 -8.95
CA GLU A 245 7.91 -14.61 -8.62
C GLU A 245 8.33 -13.85 -9.89
N PRO A 246 8.17 -12.53 -9.98
CA PRO A 246 8.54 -11.79 -11.18
C PRO A 246 10.06 -11.80 -11.41
N LEU A 247 10.47 -12.00 -12.67
CA LEU A 247 11.84 -11.91 -13.15
C LEU A 247 12.02 -10.70 -14.08
N GLN A 248 13.23 -10.52 -14.60
CA GLN A 248 13.55 -9.49 -15.59
C GLN A 248 14.07 -10.10 -16.90
N ILE A 249 13.93 -9.35 -18.00
CA ILE A 249 14.55 -9.73 -19.28
C ILE A 249 16.07 -9.75 -19.10
N GLY A 250 16.71 -10.84 -19.52
CA GLY A 250 18.13 -11.10 -19.32
C GLY A 250 18.43 -12.05 -18.17
N ASP A 251 17.48 -12.27 -17.24
CA ASP A 251 17.62 -13.29 -16.20
C ASP A 251 17.75 -14.69 -16.81
N LYS A 252 18.45 -15.57 -16.11
CA LYS A 252 18.48 -17.01 -16.39
C LYS A 252 18.04 -17.79 -15.17
N VAL A 253 17.21 -18.79 -15.40
CA VAL A 253 16.70 -19.70 -14.36
C VAL A 253 17.22 -21.10 -14.64
N MET A 254 17.80 -21.75 -13.64
CA MET A 254 18.48 -23.03 -13.82
C MET A 254 18.09 -24.02 -12.74
N THR A 255 17.90 -25.28 -13.13
CA THR A 255 17.79 -26.37 -12.15
C THR A 255 19.18 -26.84 -11.73
N ARG A 256 19.37 -27.05 -10.42
CA ARG A 256 20.54 -27.70 -9.84
C ARG A 256 20.12 -29.06 -9.33
N VAL A 257 20.54 -30.11 -10.01
CA VAL A 257 20.09 -31.48 -9.75
C VAL A 257 21.10 -32.17 -8.86
N PHE A 258 20.66 -32.72 -7.72
CA PHE A 258 21.51 -33.43 -6.77
C PHE A 258 21.10 -34.88 -6.67
N THR A 259 22.11 -35.76 -6.68
CA THR A 259 21.99 -37.17 -6.31
C THR A 259 22.76 -37.41 -5.01
N ASN A 260 22.79 -38.67 -4.54
CA ASN A 260 23.66 -39.05 -3.42
C ASN A 260 25.16 -38.85 -3.72
N ALA A 261 25.56 -38.68 -4.99
CA ALA A 261 26.94 -38.37 -5.40
C ALA A 261 27.21 -36.84 -5.45
N GLY A 262 26.24 -36.00 -5.08
CA GLY A 262 26.35 -34.54 -5.15
C GLY A 262 25.68 -33.94 -6.39
N GLU A 263 26.04 -32.70 -6.72
CA GLU A 263 25.45 -31.97 -7.85
C GLU A 263 25.84 -32.58 -9.20
N GLN A 264 24.85 -32.76 -10.07
CA GLN A 264 24.97 -33.33 -11.41
C GLN A 264 24.78 -32.21 -12.44
N ALA A 265 25.85 -31.44 -12.70
CA ALA A 265 25.80 -30.28 -13.60
C ALA A 265 25.31 -30.63 -15.01
N ASN A 266 25.58 -31.85 -15.50
CA ASN A 266 25.13 -32.34 -16.81
C ASN A 266 23.60 -32.61 -16.89
N ARG A 267 22.89 -32.59 -15.77
CA ARG A 267 21.43 -32.78 -15.69
C ARG A 267 20.67 -31.46 -15.51
N GLN A 268 21.38 -30.33 -15.54
CA GLN A 268 20.81 -28.99 -15.43
C GLN A 268 19.87 -28.69 -16.61
N THR A 269 18.75 -28.05 -16.30
CA THR A 269 17.88 -27.39 -17.27
C THR A 269 18.03 -25.89 -17.11
N VAL A 270 18.31 -25.17 -18.20
CA VAL A 270 18.46 -23.70 -18.22
C VAL A 270 17.29 -23.08 -18.99
N LEU A 271 16.67 -22.04 -18.44
CA LEU A 271 15.69 -21.18 -19.11
C LEU A 271 16.23 -19.75 -19.15
N ASP A 272 16.41 -19.21 -20.35
CA ASP A 272 16.73 -17.80 -20.57
C ASP A 272 15.44 -16.97 -20.62
N ILE A 273 15.40 -15.82 -19.95
CA ILE A 273 14.26 -14.91 -19.99
C ILE A 273 14.52 -13.85 -21.07
N GLY A 274 13.93 -14.03 -22.25
CA GLY A 274 14.13 -13.16 -23.41
C GLY A 274 13.05 -12.10 -23.60
N SER A 275 11.92 -12.22 -22.91
CA SER A 275 10.76 -11.34 -23.10
C SER A 275 10.02 -11.01 -21.81
N ALA A 276 9.25 -9.91 -21.83
CA ALA A 276 8.42 -9.50 -20.71
C ALA A 276 7.36 -10.54 -20.35
N THR A 277 6.84 -11.30 -21.33
CA THR A 277 5.88 -12.38 -21.09
C THR A 277 6.52 -13.55 -20.34
N GLU A 278 7.72 -13.97 -20.75
CA GLU A 278 8.47 -15.02 -20.05
C GLU A 278 8.83 -14.59 -18.62
N ALA A 279 9.14 -13.31 -18.42
CA ALA A 279 9.48 -12.74 -17.12
C ALA A 279 8.31 -12.70 -16.11
N GLN A 280 7.07 -12.92 -16.56
CA GLN A 280 5.90 -12.92 -15.68
C GLN A 280 5.98 -14.04 -14.63
N ALA A 281 5.58 -13.72 -13.40
CA ALA A 281 5.77 -14.58 -12.22
C ALA A 281 5.25 -16.01 -12.38
N ASN A 282 4.12 -16.17 -13.07
CA ASN A 282 3.47 -17.48 -13.28
C ASN A 282 3.93 -18.17 -14.58
N THR A 283 4.61 -17.46 -15.47
CA THR A 283 4.96 -17.95 -16.81
C THR A 283 6.29 -18.68 -16.82
N TRP A 284 7.38 -18.10 -16.27
CA TRP A 284 8.67 -18.79 -16.27
C TRP A 284 8.66 -20.13 -15.53
N PRO A 285 7.92 -20.36 -14.41
CA PRO A 285 7.92 -21.68 -13.77
C PRO A 285 7.28 -22.75 -14.66
N PHE A 286 6.23 -22.38 -15.40
CA PHE A 286 5.58 -23.24 -16.39
C PHE A 286 6.56 -23.61 -17.51
N LEU A 287 7.25 -22.62 -18.07
CA LEU A 287 8.22 -22.82 -19.15
C LEU A 287 9.42 -23.66 -18.68
N LEU A 288 9.93 -23.41 -17.47
CA LEU A 288 10.99 -24.20 -16.86
C LEU A 288 10.54 -25.65 -16.65
N ALA A 289 9.30 -25.85 -16.17
CA ALA A 289 8.74 -27.18 -15.98
C ALA A 289 8.56 -27.93 -17.30
N GLN A 290 8.09 -27.28 -18.36
CA GLN A 290 8.03 -27.86 -19.70
C GLN A 290 9.41 -28.32 -20.16
N LYS A 291 10.42 -27.45 -20.05
CA LYS A 291 11.79 -27.75 -20.50
C LYS A 291 12.42 -28.88 -19.67
N ALA A 292 12.23 -28.88 -18.35
CA ALA A 292 12.74 -29.92 -17.47
C ALA A 292 12.09 -31.29 -17.73
N ASN A 293 10.77 -31.31 -17.97
CA ASN A 293 10.05 -32.54 -18.28
C ASN A 293 10.47 -33.14 -19.63
N GLN A 294 10.82 -32.29 -20.61
CA GLN A 294 11.39 -32.72 -21.89
C GLN A 294 12.82 -33.25 -21.75
N ALA A 295 13.63 -32.65 -20.86
CA ALA A 295 15.01 -33.09 -20.60
C ALA A 295 15.09 -34.46 -19.90
N ASN A 296 14.02 -34.86 -19.19
CA ASN A 296 13.90 -36.17 -18.53
C ASN A 296 15.10 -36.52 -17.63
N ALA A 297 15.54 -35.56 -16.82
CA ALA A 297 16.75 -35.64 -15.98
C ALA A 297 16.59 -36.46 -14.69
N GLY A 298 15.63 -37.39 -14.63
CA GLY A 298 15.31 -38.19 -13.45
C GLY A 298 14.26 -37.58 -12.51
N TYR A 299 13.68 -36.44 -12.88
CA TYR A 299 12.59 -35.77 -12.16
C TYR A 299 11.60 -35.14 -13.14
N ARG A 300 10.42 -34.77 -12.64
CA ARG A 300 9.43 -33.94 -13.35
C ARG A 300 9.02 -32.74 -12.52
N MET A 301 8.55 -31.70 -13.18
CA MET A 301 8.06 -30.46 -12.57
C MET A 301 6.61 -30.23 -13.00
N GLY A 302 5.73 -29.87 -12.06
CA GLY A 302 4.32 -29.67 -12.35
C GLY A 302 3.39 -29.74 -11.15
N VAL A 303 2.11 -29.93 -11.45
CA VAL A 303 1.08 -30.40 -10.51
C VAL A 303 0.70 -31.82 -10.88
N LEU A 304 0.36 -32.64 -9.88
CA LEU A 304 -0.15 -33.98 -10.10
C LEU A 304 -1.64 -33.89 -10.47
N ASN A 305 -2.02 -34.29 -11.68
CA ASN A 305 -3.41 -34.29 -12.12
C ASN A 305 -4.17 -35.52 -11.59
N ALA A 306 -5.46 -35.60 -11.89
CA ALA A 306 -6.32 -36.71 -11.46
C ALA A 306 -5.92 -38.06 -12.07
N ASP A 307 -5.24 -38.05 -13.21
CA ASP A 307 -4.74 -39.24 -13.91
C ASP A 307 -3.37 -39.72 -13.38
N GLY A 308 -2.82 -39.06 -12.36
CA GLY A 308 -1.52 -39.39 -11.77
C GLY A 308 -0.31 -38.90 -12.58
N GLU A 309 -0.52 -37.95 -13.49
CA GLU A 309 0.53 -37.36 -14.31
C GLU A 309 1.01 -36.03 -13.72
N VAL A 310 2.32 -35.81 -13.80
CA VAL A 310 2.91 -34.50 -13.45
C VAL A 310 2.88 -33.60 -14.69
N VAL A 311 2.06 -32.57 -14.63
CA VAL A 311 1.82 -31.62 -15.74
C VAL A 311 2.28 -30.20 -15.37
N PRO A 312 2.98 -29.47 -16.26
CA PRO A 312 3.36 -28.08 -16.02
C PRO A 312 2.16 -27.18 -15.71
N ASN A 313 2.32 -26.28 -14.74
CA ASN A 313 1.28 -25.37 -14.28
C ASN A 313 1.73 -23.91 -14.39
N TYR A 314 0.85 -22.99 -14.78
CA TYR A 314 1.11 -21.55 -14.62
C TYR A 314 1.00 -21.20 -13.13
N GLY A 315 2.11 -20.75 -12.53
CA GLY A 315 2.25 -20.55 -11.09
C GLY A 315 3.20 -21.56 -10.44
N ALA A 316 2.88 -22.03 -9.25
CA ALA A 316 3.76 -22.96 -8.54
C ALA A 316 3.85 -24.32 -9.25
N ASN A 317 5.06 -24.88 -9.31
CA ASN A 317 5.33 -26.21 -9.87
C ASN A 317 6.12 -27.03 -8.86
N SER A 318 5.55 -28.14 -8.39
CA SER A 318 6.24 -29.09 -7.53
C SER A 318 7.20 -29.96 -8.34
N ILE A 319 8.27 -30.40 -7.70
CA ILE A 319 9.31 -31.24 -8.28
C ILE A 319 9.10 -32.65 -7.77
N TYR A 320 8.91 -33.60 -8.67
CA TYR A 320 8.58 -34.98 -8.38
C TYR A 320 9.63 -35.95 -8.92
N THR A 321 9.85 -37.02 -8.19
CA THR A 321 10.66 -38.16 -8.62
C THR A 321 9.82 -39.44 -8.56
N LYS A 322 10.10 -40.41 -9.44
CA LYS A 322 9.53 -41.75 -9.33
C LYS A 322 10.37 -42.61 -8.39
N ALA A 323 9.76 -43.68 -7.88
CA ALA A 323 10.49 -44.77 -7.25
C ALA A 323 11.62 -45.25 -8.17
N GLY A 324 12.85 -45.33 -7.64
CA GLY A 324 14.05 -45.72 -8.39
C GLY A 324 14.84 -44.57 -9.03
N SER A 325 14.37 -43.33 -8.96
CA SER A 325 15.20 -42.17 -9.32
C SER A 325 16.37 -42.02 -8.33
N ASP A 326 17.54 -41.65 -8.85
CA ASP A 326 18.73 -41.31 -8.05
C ASP A 326 18.75 -39.83 -7.61
N VAL A 327 17.81 -39.01 -8.11
CA VAL A 327 17.66 -37.60 -7.76
C VAL A 327 17.03 -37.47 -6.39
N VAL A 328 17.73 -36.81 -5.46
CA VAL A 328 17.29 -36.62 -4.08
C VAL A 328 16.85 -35.20 -3.77
N ARG A 329 17.34 -34.23 -4.56
CA ARG A 329 17.03 -32.81 -4.39
C ARG A 329 17.21 -32.07 -5.71
N VAL A 330 16.33 -31.11 -5.98
CA VAL A 330 16.51 -30.15 -7.07
C VAL A 330 16.30 -28.74 -6.50
N GLU A 331 17.27 -27.87 -6.75
CA GLU A 331 17.19 -26.46 -6.37
C GLU A 331 17.06 -25.58 -7.62
N ILE A 332 16.54 -24.37 -7.44
CA ILE A 332 16.45 -23.38 -8.52
C ILE A 332 17.49 -22.30 -8.28
N GLN A 333 18.45 -22.20 -9.18
CA GLN A 333 19.39 -21.09 -9.24
C GLN A 333 18.88 -20.04 -10.21
N LYS A 334 19.00 -18.77 -9.83
CA LYS A 334 18.75 -17.62 -10.70
C LYS A 334 20.08 -16.90 -10.92
N ASP A 335 20.41 -16.67 -12.17
CA ASP A 335 21.48 -15.76 -12.56
C ASP A 335 20.80 -14.48 -13.05
N GLN A 336 20.95 -13.41 -12.28
CA GLN A 336 20.29 -12.13 -12.52
C GLN A 336 21.39 -11.11 -12.77
N PRO A 337 21.79 -10.92 -14.03
CA PRO A 337 22.84 -9.97 -14.35
C PRO A 337 22.39 -8.59 -13.87
N THR A 338 23.14 -8.00 -12.95
CA THR A 338 22.91 -6.61 -12.54
C THR A 338 23.20 -5.73 -13.74
N VAL A 339 22.16 -5.11 -14.31
CA VAL A 339 22.38 -3.92 -15.15
C VAL A 339 22.86 -2.83 -14.19
N PRO A 340 24.08 -2.29 -14.33
CA PRO A 340 24.56 -1.26 -13.43
C PRO A 340 23.57 -0.10 -13.41
N GLY A 341 23.12 0.28 -12.22
CA GLY A 341 22.25 1.42 -12.05
C GLY A 341 23.01 2.71 -12.33
N GLU A 342 22.41 3.61 -13.11
CA GLU A 342 22.97 4.94 -13.36
C GLU A 342 21.88 5.98 -13.14
N LEU A 343 22.22 7.07 -12.45
CA LEU A 343 21.36 8.22 -12.27
C LEU A 343 22.09 9.44 -12.85
N SER A 344 21.42 10.17 -13.73
CA SER A 344 21.94 11.42 -14.29
C SER A 344 20.90 12.52 -14.22
N LEU A 345 21.35 13.77 -14.09
CA LEU A 345 20.52 14.96 -14.06
C LEU A 345 20.78 15.80 -15.31
N SER A 346 19.70 16.31 -15.92
CA SER A 346 19.80 17.22 -17.06
C SER A 346 18.89 18.44 -16.88
N GLY A 347 19.31 19.59 -17.39
CA GLY A 347 18.51 20.82 -17.42
C GLY A 347 18.65 21.73 -16.18
N LEU A 348 19.23 21.26 -15.08
CA LEU A 348 19.49 22.11 -13.91
C LEU A 348 20.52 23.19 -14.25
N GLN A 349 20.18 24.44 -13.94
CA GLN A 349 21.07 25.58 -14.14
C GLN A 349 22.01 25.73 -12.95
N PRO A 350 23.26 26.18 -13.15
CA PRO A 350 24.22 26.42 -12.06
C PRO A 350 23.82 27.63 -11.18
N SER A 351 22.97 28.52 -11.69
CA SER A 351 22.44 29.64 -10.92
C SER A 351 21.05 30.05 -11.36
N TYR A 352 20.23 30.51 -10.41
CA TYR A 352 18.91 31.10 -10.65
C TYR A 352 18.83 32.47 -9.99
N THR A 353 18.18 33.42 -10.65
CA THR A 353 17.87 34.73 -10.05
C THR A 353 16.54 34.62 -9.33
N LEU A 354 16.53 34.97 -8.04
CA LEU A 354 15.30 35.07 -7.26
C LEU A 354 14.40 36.14 -7.88
N LYS A 355 13.08 35.98 -7.76
CA LYS A 355 12.09 37.03 -7.95
C LYS A 355 11.16 37.05 -6.76
N ASP A 356 11.11 38.15 -6.01
CA ASP A 356 10.36 38.24 -4.75
C ASP A 356 10.65 37.06 -3.78
N GLY A 357 11.93 36.63 -3.70
CA GLY A 357 12.34 35.49 -2.87
C GLY A 357 11.87 34.11 -3.40
N ALA A 358 11.47 34.02 -4.66
CA ALA A 358 11.06 32.79 -5.31
C ALA A 358 11.93 32.45 -6.53
N ALA A 359 12.09 31.17 -6.81
CA ALA A 359 12.69 30.65 -8.03
C ALA A 359 12.04 29.30 -8.34
N ASP A 360 12.00 28.89 -9.61
CA ASP A 360 11.47 27.59 -10.01
C ASP A 360 12.60 26.78 -10.67
N LEU A 361 12.85 25.58 -10.13
CA LEU A 361 13.83 24.66 -10.67
C LEU A 361 13.17 23.73 -11.67
N HIS A 362 13.76 23.63 -12.86
CA HIS A 362 13.35 22.70 -13.90
C HIS A 362 14.53 21.80 -14.27
N PHE A 363 14.35 20.50 -14.11
CA PHE A 363 15.35 19.50 -14.49
C PHE A 363 14.68 18.14 -14.71
N THR A 364 15.35 17.26 -15.44
CA THR A 364 14.94 15.87 -15.64
C THR A 364 15.96 14.97 -14.97
N ALA A 365 15.48 14.03 -14.16
CA ALA A 365 16.30 12.95 -13.64
C ALA A 365 16.12 11.72 -14.52
N ILE A 366 17.19 11.02 -14.87
CA ILE A 366 17.16 9.83 -15.72
C ILE A 366 17.84 8.70 -14.96
N ALA A 367 17.06 7.69 -14.57
CA ALA A 367 17.54 6.48 -13.92
C ALA A 367 17.52 5.30 -14.91
N GLN A 368 18.60 4.55 -14.97
CA GLN A 368 18.75 3.34 -15.77
C GLN A 368 19.10 2.15 -14.88
N GLY A 369 18.90 0.93 -15.39
CA GLY A 369 19.30 -0.29 -14.69
C GLY A 369 18.28 -0.87 -13.70
N GLY A 370 17.03 -0.42 -13.73
CA GLY A 370 15.97 -0.95 -12.86
C GLY A 370 14.69 -0.13 -12.91
N THR A 371 13.71 -0.47 -12.07
CA THR A 371 12.50 0.34 -11.83
C THR A 371 12.71 1.16 -10.56
N TYR A 372 12.52 2.48 -10.65
CA TYR A 372 12.82 3.38 -9.54
C TYR A 372 11.61 4.23 -9.12
N THR A 373 11.63 4.63 -7.86
CA THR A 373 10.87 5.78 -7.36
C THR A 373 11.85 6.91 -7.10
N ILE A 374 11.72 8.02 -7.83
CA ILE A 374 12.70 9.11 -7.81
C ILE A 374 12.14 10.27 -6.99
N GLY A 375 12.91 10.71 -5.99
CA GLY A 375 12.63 11.88 -5.16
C GLY A 375 13.73 12.91 -5.26
N ALA A 376 13.37 14.19 -5.26
CA ALA A 376 14.27 15.32 -5.32
C ALA A 376 14.04 16.26 -4.14
N THR A 377 15.11 16.60 -3.42
CA THR A 377 15.07 17.47 -2.25
C THR A 377 16.10 18.57 -2.37
N VAL A 378 15.70 19.81 -2.11
CA VAL A 378 16.58 20.98 -2.12
C VAL A 378 16.97 21.34 -0.70
N PHE A 379 18.28 21.44 -0.44
CA PHE A 379 18.85 21.84 0.84
C PHE A 379 19.53 23.21 0.74
N ASN A 380 19.39 24.02 1.77
CA ASN A 380 20.14 25.28 1.88
C ASN A 380 21.53 25.06 2.48
N GLY A 381 22.37 26.10 2.50
CA GLY A 381 23.73 26.03 3.08
C GLY A 381 23.81 25.68 4.58
N LYS A 382 22.69 25.61 5.30
CA LYS A 382 22.62 25.11 6.70
C LYS A 382 22.26 23.63 6.78
N GLY A 383 22.01 22.97 5.64
CA GLY A 383 21.53 21.58 5.57
C GLY A 383 20.03 21.43 5.83
N GLU A 384 19.24 22.51 5.78
CA GLU A 384 17.79 22.45 5.96
C GLU A 384 17.11 22.15 4.62
N SER A 385 16.20 21.17 4.58
CA SER A 385 15.38 20.90 3.39
C SER A 385 14.33 21.99 3.21
N ILE A 386 14.37 22.70 2.08
CA ILE A 386 13.45 23.82 1.79
C ILE A 386 12.38 23.48 0.76
N ALA A 387 12.58 22.42 -0.02
CA ALA A 387 11.59 21.91 -0.98
C ALA A 387 11.82 20.42 -1.27
N HIS A 388 10.74 19.71 -1.61
CA HIS A 388 10.78 18.30 -1.99
C HIS A 388 9.70 18.00 -3.03
N GLN A 389 10.02 17.15 -4.00
CA GLN A 389 9.06 16.58 -4.94
C GLN A 389 9.43 15.11 -5.21
N GLN A 390 8.42 14.26 -5.38
CA GLN A 390 8.59 12.85 -5.72
C GLN A 390 7.76 12.52 -6.95
N ALA A 391 8.32 11.70 -7.84
CA ALA A 391 7.62 11.18 -9.00
C ALA A 391 6.83 9.90 -8.67
N GLU A 392 5.86 9.57 -9.52
CA GLU A 392 5.18 8.27 -9.47
C GLU A 392 6.17 7.10 -9.60
N ALA A 393 5.90 6.01 -8.90
CA ALA A 393 6.75 4.82 -8.93
C ALA A 393 6.84 4.25 -10.35
N GLY A 394 8.05 3.92 -10.78
CA GLY A 394 8.34 3.37 -12.11
C GLY A 394 8.49 4.41 -13.22
N ASN A 395 8.29 5.70 -12.94
CA ASN A 395 8.71 6.76 -13.85
C ASN A 395 10.22 6.99 -13.69
N ASN A 396 11.01 6.40 -14.59
CA ASN A 396 12.47 6.48 -14.56
C ASN A 396 13.06 7.73 -15.24
N ALA A 397 12.24 8.55 -15.88
CA ALA A 397 12.67 9.80 -16.53
C ALA A 397 11.75 10.99 -16.19
N PRO A 398 11.47 11.27 -14.90
CA PRO A 398 10.55 12.33 -14.52
C PRO A 398 11.16 13.71 -14.77
N HIS A 399 10.33 14.62 -15.27
CA HIS A 399 10.62 16.05 -15.23
C HIS A 399 10.12 16.64 -13.91
N PHE A 400 11.00 17.32 -13.18
CA PHE A 400 10.69 18.02 -11.95
C PHE A 400 10.55 19.52 -12.19
N SER A 401 9.58 20.12 -11.48
CA SER A 401 9.31 21.54 -11.46
C SER A 401 9.14 21.96 -10.01
N ILE A 402 10.25 22.28 -9.33
CA ILE A 402 10.27 22.51 -7.89
C ILE A 402 10.24 24.01 -7.60
N PRO A 403 9.12 24.55 -7.08
CA PRO A 403 9.06 25.94 -6.65
C PRO A 403 9.80 26.14 -5.33
N LEU A 404 10.76 27.05 -5.33
CA LEU A 404 11.36 27.61 -4.11
C LEU A 404 10.61 28.88 -3.75
N ARG A 405 10.26 29.01 -2.47
CA ARG A 405 9.54 30.18 -1.92
C ARG A 405 10.25 30.62 -0.64
N ASN A 406 10.29 31.92 -0.40
CA ASN A 406 11.02 32.53 0.72
C ASN A 406 12.51 32.15 0.76
N ALA A 407 13.10 31.91 -0.41
CA ALA A 407 14.51 31.55 -0.54
C ALA A 407 15.38 32.81 -0.53
N SER A 408 16.58 32.69 0.05
CA SER A 408 17.57 33.78 0.10
C SER A 408 18.72 33.50 -0.86
N ALA A 409 19.45 34.55 -1.24
CA ALA A 409 20.66 34.38 -2.05
C ALA A 409 21.70 33.52 -1.31
N GLY A 410 22.39 32.65 -2.04
CA GLY A 410 23.37 31.72 -1.48
C GLY A 410 23.44 30.40 -2.24
N ASP A 411 24.23 29.46 -1.71
CA ASP A 411 24.40 28.13 -2.29
C ASP A 411 23.39 27.13 -1.73
N TYR A 412 22.95 26.25 -2.63
CA TYR A 412 21.97 25.19 -2.36
C TYR A 412 22.42 23.89 -3.03
N ASP A 413 22.02 22.78 -2.44
CA ASP A 413 22.26 21.45 -2.99
C ASP A 413 20.92 20.82 -3.37
N LEU A 414 20.79 20.41 -4.64
CA LEU A 414 19.72 19.53 -5.09
C LEU A 414 20.20 18.08 -4.93
N VAL A 415 19.57 17.32 -4.05
CA VAL A 415 19.81 15.89 -3.85
C VAL A 415 18.68 15.12 -4.51
N VAL A 416 19.02 14.29 -5.49
CA VAL A 416 18.08 13.40 -6.18
C VAL A 416 18.41 11.97 -5.81
N VAL A 417 17.42 11.25 -5.30
CA VAL A 417 17.54 9.85 -4.88
C VAL A 417 16.58 9.00 -5.70
N ALA A 418 17.11 8.02 -6.42
CA ALA A 418 16.32 6.98 -7.07
C ALA A 418 16.32 5.73 -6.19
N LYS A 419 15.18 5.46 -5.55
CA LYS A 419 14.98 4.26 -4.72
C LYS A 419 14.53 3.11 -5.63
N PRO A 420 15.32 2.03 -5.75
CA PRO A 420 14.94 0.91 -6.59
C PRO A 420 13.79 0.12 -5.95
N GLU A 421 13.01 -0.57 -6.78
CA GLU A 421 12.14 -1.66 -6.30
C GLU A 421 12.97 -2.88 -5.86
N LYS A 422 14.07 -3.16 -6.56
CA LYS A 422 15.10 -4.17 -6.24
C LYS A 422 16.47 -3.68 -6.69
N GLY A 423 17.51 -3.91 -5.90
CA GLY A 423 18.89 -3.52 -6.24
C GLY A 423 19.41 -2.33 -5.42
N GLU A 424 20.36 -1.57 -5.97
CA GLU A 424 21.07 -0.50 -5.27
C GLU A 424 20.38 0.86 -5.39
N LEU A 425 20.45 1.64 -4.30
CA LEU A 425 20.00 3.02 -4.27
C LEU A 425 20.97 3.90 -5.04
N LEU A 426 20.43 4.73 -5.93
CA LEU A 426 21.22 5.71 -6.68
C LEU A 426 20.96 7.10 -6.12
N GLN A 427 22.02 7.91 -6.05
CA GLN A 427 21.94 9.29 -5.61
C GLN A 427 22.85 10.16 -6.45
N GLU A 428 22.31 11.30 -6.87
CA GLU A 428 23.06 12.39 -7.48
C GLU A 428 22.86 13.66 -6.68
N THR A 429 23.90 14.50 -6.63
CA THR A 429 23.85 15.78 -5.92
C THR A 429 24.45 16.86 -6.79
N GLN A 430 23.65 17.87 -7.09
CA GLN A 430 24.10 19.00 -7.89
C GLN A 430 23.92 20.30 -7.11
N ARG A 431 25.04 21.02 -6.94
CA ARG A 431 25.06 22.34 -6.32
C ARG A 431 24.62 23.40 -7.32
N PHE A 432 23.82 24.36 -6.86
CA PHE A 432 23.44 25.55 -7.60
C PHE A 432 23.39 26.77 -6.66
N SER A 433 23.41 27.96 -7.25
CA SER A 433 23.35 29.22 -6.49
C SER A 433 22.06 29.99 -6.77
N LEU A 434 21.48 30.58 -5.74
CA LEU A 434 20.43 31.59 -5.89
C LEU A 434 21.07 32.97 -5.79
N LYS A 435 20.84 33.79 -6.81
CA LYS A 435 21.28 35.18 -6.84
C LYS A 435 20.12 36.07 -6.42
N ALA A 436 20.42 37.10 -5.65
CA ALA A 436 19.45 38.16 -5.38
C ALA A 436 18.99 38.79 -6.71
N GLU A 437 17.79 39.36 -6.72
CA GLU A 437 17.39 40.23 -7.83
C GLU A 437 18.44 41.30 -8.02
N ASP A 438 18.92 41.43 -9.26
CA ASP A 438 19.80 42.51 -9.64
C ASP A 438 18.94 43.78 -9.79
N ASN A 439 18.58 44.36 -8.65
CA ASN A 439 18.07 45.73 -8.59
C ASN A 439 19.26 46.64 -8.91
N GLY A 440 19.45 46.90 -10.20
CA GLY A 440 20.63 47.55 -10.75
C GLY A 440 21.19 48.68 -9.88
N GLY A 441 22.50 48.56 -9.59
CA GLY A 441 23.38 49.70 -9.36
C GLY A 441 23.42 50.26 -7.95
N ASN A 442 24.32 49.71 -7.13
CA ASN A 442 24.79 50.37 -5.92
C ASN A 442 25.72 51.55 -6.32
N GLY A 443 25.19 52.76 -6.34
CA GLY A 443 25.92 53.99 -6.65
C GLY A 443 25.16 55.27 -6.30
N LYS A 444 24.86 55.48 -5.00
CA LYS A 444 24.38 56.70 -4.33
C LYS A 444 23.75 57.78 -5.24
N TYR A 445 22.46 57.63 -5.54
CA TYR A 445 21.61 58.74 -5.95
C TYR A 445 20.36 58.83 -5.07
N ASP A 446 19.86 60.04 -4.83
CA ASP A 446 18.71 60.29 -3.99
C ASP A 446 17.37 60.07 -4.73
N PHE A 447 17.33 60.32 -6.05
CA PHE A 447 16.12 60.17 -6.89
C PHE A 447 16.44 59.68 -8.32
N VAL A 448 15.46 59.14 -9.03
CA VAL A 448 15.53 59.01 -10.49
C VAL A 448 14.91 60.26 -11.10
N PHE A 449 15.58 60.93 -12.02
CA PHE A 449 15.05 62.15 -12.64
C PHE A 449 13.92 61.80 -13.63
N PRO A 450 12.75 62.48 -13.64
CA PRO A 450 12.41 63.73 -12.95
C PRO A 450 11.59 63.55 -11.65
N ASP A 451 11.65 62.40 -11.00
CA ASP A 451 10.80 62.13 -9.83
C ASP A 451 11.20 63.00 -8.64
N GLY A 452 10.21 63.63 -8.00
CA GLY A 452 10.43 64.40 -6.78
C GLY A 452 11.07 65.78 -6.97
N LEU A 453 10.98 66.41 -8.15
CA LEU A 453 11.55 67.74 -8.48
C LEU A 453 11.42 68.80 -7.36
N SER A 454 10.26 68.87 -6.68
CA SER A 454 10.04 69.85 -5.60
C SER A 454 11.01 69.70 -4.42
N ARG A 455 11.56 68.50 -4.22
CA ARG A 455 12.47 68.11 -3.14
C ARG A 455 13.94 68.31 -3.46
N TYR A 456 14.30 68.64 -4.70
CA TYR A 456 15.71 68.77 -5.06
C TYR A 456 16.34 69.98 -4.36
N THR A 457 17.49 69.79 -3.74
CA THR A 457 18.24 70.87 -3.10
C THR A 457 19.69 70.80 -3.57
N ALA A 458 20.48 71.81 -3.24
CA ALA A 458 21.91 71.80 -3.53
C ALA A 458 22.54 70.49 -3.01
N GLY A 459 23.24 69.76 -3.89
CA GLY A 459 23.87 68.48 -3.59
C GLY A 459 22.99 67.24 -3.82
N THR A 460 21.68 67.38 -4.04
CA THR A 460 20.80 66.25 -4.36
C THR A 460 21.29 65.53 -5.62
N THR A 461 21.43 64.22 -5.53
CA THR A 461 21.93 63.35 -6.59
C THR A 461 20.78 62.64 -7.30
N VAL A 462 20.79 62.62 -8.64
CA VAL A 462 19.75 61.96 -9.43
C VAL A 462 20.33 61.04 -10.50
N LEU A 463 19.69 59.90 -10.75
CA LEU A 463 19.95 59.07 -11.92
C LEU A 463 19.20 59.65 -13.12
N ALA A 464 19.92 59.98 -14.19
CA ALA A 464 19.33 60.49 -15.43
C ALA A 464 19.05 59.35 -16.43
N LYS A 465 18.28 59.66 -17.49
CA LYS A 465 17.89 58.70 -18.53
C LYS A 465 19.06 58.13 -19.32
N ASP A 466 20.19 58.84 -19.35
CA ASP A 466 21.42 58.39 -20.01
C ASP A 466 22.22 57.39 -19.14
N GLY A 467 21.69 57.00 -17.99
CA GLY A 467 22.29 56.04 -17.06
C GLY A 467 23.34 56.63 -16.12
N ASN A 468 23.61 57.95 -16.18
CA ASN A 468 24.61 58.61 -15.32
C ASN A 468 23.98 59.31 -14.11
N THR A 469 24.77 59.53 -13.07
CA THR A 469 24.35 60.26 -11.86
C THR A 469 24.79 61.72 -11.89
N TYR A 470 23.90 62.62 -11.47
CA TYR A 470 24.11 64.07 -11.48
C TYR A 470 23.78 64.69 -10.13
N ALA A 471 24.65 65.55 -9.61
CA ALA A 471 24.42 66.32 -8.39
C ALA A 471 23.97 67.74 -8.69
N CYS A 472 22.89 68.20 -8.05
CA CYS A 472 22.37 69.55 -8.20
C CYS A 472 23.39 70.57 -7.67
N LYS A 473 23.67 71.61 -8.45
CA LYS A 473 24.65 72.64 -8.08
C LYS A 473 24.22 73.45 -6.84
N PRO A 474 25.18 74.02 -6.09
CA PRO A 474 24.87 74.95 -5.00
C PRO A 474 24.28 76.27 -5.51
N PHE A 475 23.73 77.07 -4.58
CA PHE A 475 23.23 78.41 -4.85
C PHE A 475 24.29 79.29 -5.57
N PRO A 476 23.92 80.13 -6.55
CA PRO A 476 22.55 80.49 -6.98
C PRO A 476 21.89 79.54 -7.98
N TYR A 477 22.58 78.49 -8.43
CA TYR A 477 22.13 77.63 -9.55
C TYR A 477 21.16 76.51 -9.15
N SER A 478 21.04 76.22 -7.85
CA SER A 478 20.20 75.12 -7.32
C SER A 478 18.73 75.22 -7.70
N GLY A 479 18.23 76.42 -8.03
CA GLY A 479 16.84 76.63 -8.48
C GLY A 479 16.55 75.99 -9.84
N PHE A 480 17.56 75.83 -10.71
CA PHE A 480 17.40 75.26 -12.05
C PHE A 480 17.16 73.74 -12.02
N CYS A 481 17.64 73.03 -10.99
CA CYS A 481 17.44 71.59 -10.86
C CYS A 481 15.95 71.20 -10.76
N LYS A 482 15.09 72.13 -10.33
CA LYS A 482 13.63 71.91 -10.21
C LYS A 482 12.86 72.32 -11.47
N GLN A 483 13.50 73.01 -12.41
CA GLN A 483 12.84 73.59 -13.58
C GLN A 483 12.83 72.57 -14.72
N TRP A 484 11.84 71.68 -14.68
CA TRP A 484 11.65 70.69 -15.73
C TRP A 484 10.18 70.35 -15.92
N ASN A 485 9.76 70.26 -17.18
CA ASN A 485 8.58 69.54 -17.63
C ASN A 485 8.80 69.06 -19.07
N ALA A 486 7.88 68.24 -19.60
CA ALA A 486 8.02 67.65 -20.93
C ALA A 486 8.15 68.69 -22.09
N GLY A 487 7.65 69.92 -21.91
CA GLY A 487 7.76 71.00 -22.89
C GLY A 487 8.91 72.00 -22.66
N SER A 488 9.60 71.92 -21.51
CA SER A 488 10.71 72.81 -21.13
C SER A 488 11.75 72.00 -20.36
N ASN A 489 12.68 71.39 -21.09
CA ASN A 489 13.66 70.43 -20.57
C ASN A 489 15.12 70.91 -20.68
N GLN A 490 15.34 72.21 -20.88
CA GLN A 490 16.66 72.80 -21.08
C GLN A 490 17.66 72.49 -19.95
N PHE A 491 17.19 72.18 -18.74
CA PHE A 491 18.00 71.79 -17.59
C PHE A 491 17.95 70.29 -17.24
N GLU A 492 17.38 69.43 -18.10
CA GLU A 492 17.34 67.98 -17.88
C GLU A 492 18.77 67.41 -17.81
N PRO A 493 19.17 66.71 -16.72
CA PRO A 493 20.53 66.24 -16.54
C PRO A 493 20.98 65.31 -17.69
N GLY A 494 22.13 65.60 -18.28
CA GLY A 494 22.69 64.84 -19.40
C GLY A 494 22.05 65.09 -20.77
N VAL A 495 20.86 65.71 -20.83
CA VAL A 495 20.07 65.85 -22.07
C VAL A 495 19.83 67.30 -22.49
N GLY A 496 19.45 68.18 -21.56
CA GLY A 496 19.03 69.56 -21.86
C GLY A 496 20.16 70.46 -22.36
N SER A 497 19.90 71.37 -23.28
CA SER A 497 20.93 72.25 -23.87
C SER A 497 21.74 73.06 -22.85
N SER A 498 21.16 73.34 -21.68
CA SER A 498 21.77 74.09 -20.57
C SER A 498 21.92 73.23 -19.31
N TRP A 499 21.91 71.89 -19.40
CA TRP A 499 21.95 71.01 -18.22
C TRP A 499 23.17 71.26 -17.32
N LYS A 500 24.30 71.65 -17.93
CA LYS A 500 25.55 71.97 -17.22
C LYS A 500 25.43 73.18 -16.30
N ASP A 501 24.40 74.01 -16.45
CA ASP A 501 24.14 75.15 -15.57
C ASP A 501 23.48 74.71 -14.26
N ALA A 502 22.74 73.59 -14.27
CA ALA A 502 22.03 73.07 -13.11
C ALA A 502 22.76 71.91 -12.40
N TRP A 503 23.56 71.12 -13.12
CA TRP A 503 24.07 69.83 -12.63
C TRP A 503 25.59 69.67 -12.73
N ILE A 504 26.15 68.87 -11.83
CA ILE A 504 27.53 68.35 -11.86
C ILE A 504 27.44 66.84 -12.09
N ARG A 505 28.02 66.33 -13.19
CA ARG A 505 28.09 64.87 -13.43
C ARG A 505 29.02 64.24 -12.40
N ARG A 506 28.58 63.13 -11.79
CA ARG A 506 29.33 62.38 -10.78
C ARG A 506 30.12 61.23 -11.38
#